data_AF-U7PKS9-F1
#
_entry.id   AF-U7PKS9-F1
#
_cell.length_a   1.000
_cell.length_b   1.000
_cell.length_c   1.000
_cell.angle_alpha   90.00
_cell.angle_beta   90.00
_cell.angle_gamma   90.00
#
_symmetry.space_group_name_H-M   'P 1'
#
loop_
_entity.id
_entity.type
_entity.pdbx_description
1 polymer ?
#
loop_
_entity_poly.entity_id
_entity_poly.type
_entity_poly.pdbx_seq_one_letter_code
_entity_poly.pdbx_strand_id
1 'polypeptide(L)'
;MAIPWGTLKSLLIFFGPMLLPRATSMYRKLKAEAGVRAQQSQQGGPAAAIVRPLAFRSVLVLSLLATAALAWLLSGGLVLPASASHALRLPSALRMPENVFVATESRLQAPTDVLFTRLASSRPNHTLTAADEALRLRLVSLESRLLYLQYGPDVLANCPFCGGTGVDAASRFSAMHYLYYAMADLVAAHLANLVLIALVTSPLLLLGRRGKSSGSSASASAGAGAASVYADFDAHGESAADHAYDVAAAHIRRWRTPASLVALCFAALDLYLVASYNGQRNARATRLAELDFFYWSMRTYRAVACGGLLAALAAVLYLAASGRHSSPRLGLLGVVLFGALPPPSPAHRVTAVTRGLAGVKSKLSAGAIVKNTSLRDTDLRARTQAYWAREVMLVAEAMEERDVIEGVNDALQNRIDIQRIARDAEQYAQNVIPSSAPPSSAGRSSSHGSSQTTPVQPQPQVVVSRSTTPVAAGNKATKRK
;
A
#
# COMPACT_ATOMS: atom_id res chain seq x y z
N MET A 1 -25.57 14.23 -22.81
CA MET A 1 -26.60 13.18 -22.97
C MET A 1 -26.88 12.57 -21.60
N ALA A 2 -28.07 12.76 -21.04
CA ALA A 2 -28.49 12.06 -19.83
C ALA A 2 -28.89 10.62 -20.21
N ILE A 3 -28.33 9.61 -19.54
CA ILE A 3 -28.75 8.22 -19.70
C ILE A 3 -30.22 8.16 -19.26
N PRO A 4 -31.17 7.80 -20.13
CA PRO A 4 -32.57 7.79 -19.74
C PRO A 4 -32.78 6.76 -18.63
N TRP A 5 -33.59 7.12 -17.63
CA TRP A 5 -33.87 6.27 -16.47
C TRP A 5 -34.34 4.85 -16.85
N GLY A 6 -35.00 4.72 -18.01
CA GLY A 6 -35.38 3.42 -18.58
C GLY A 6 -34.20 2.50 -18.92
N THR A 7 -33.08 3.03 -19.41
CA THR A 7 -31.87 2.24 -19.68
C THR A 7 -31.22 1.78 -18.38
N LEU A 8 -31.18 2.64 -17.36
CA LEU A 8 -30.70 2.25 -16.02
C LEU A 8 -31.58 1.16 -15.41
N LYS A 9 -32.91 1.28 -15.51
CA LYS A 9 -33.86 0.28 -15.00
C LYS A 9 -33.72 -1.08 -15.71
N SER A 10 -33.62 -1.09 -17.03
CA SER A 10 -33.44 -2.34 -17.80
C SER A 10 -32.11 -3.04 -17.47
N LEU A 11 -31.02 -2.27 -17.34
CA LEU A 11 -29.72 -2.80 -16.94
C LEU A 11 -29.75 -3.38 -15.50
N LEU A 12 -30.47 -2.72 -14.59
CA LEU A 12 -30.64 -3.19 -13.20
C LEU A 12 -31.55 -4.43 -13.12
N ILE A 13 -32.58 -4.56 -13.97
CA ILE A 13 -33.41 -5.77 -14.03
C ILE A 13 -32.62 -6.94 -14.63
N PHE A 14 -31.85 -6.71 -15.69
CA PHE A 14 -31.10 -7.75 -16.38
C PHE A 14 -29.91 -8.25 -15.57
N PHE A 15 -29.08 -7.34 -15.04
CA PHE A 15 -27.89 -7.70 -14.28
C PHE A 15 -28.13 -7.81 -12.77
N GLY A 16 -29.26 -7.32 -12.26
CA GLY A 16 -29.66 -7.37 -10.86
C GLY A 16 -29.51 -8.75 -10.20
N PRO A 17 -30.10 -9.82 -10.75
CA PRO A 17 -30.01 -11.16 -10.13
C PRO A 17 -28.58 -11.72 -10.10
N MET A 18 -27.67 -11.26 -10.97
CA MET A 18 -26.27 -11.67 -10.96
C MET A 18 -25.39 -10.78 -10.05
N LEU A 19 -25.66 -9.47 -10.02
CA LEU A 19 -24.88 -8.49 -9.28
C LEU A 19 -25.24 -8.44 -7.79
N LEU A 20 -26.53 -8.57 -7.43
CA LEU A 20 -27.00 -8.54 -6.04
C LEU A 20 -26.36 -9.60 -5.13
N PRO A 21 -26.26 -10.90 -5.49
CA PRO A 21 -25.61 -11.88 -4.62
C PRO A 21 -24.12 -11.59 -4.44
N ARG A 22 -23.43 -11.09 -5.48
CA ARG A 22 -22.03 -10.68 -5.36
C ARG A 22 -21.88 -9.43 -4.48
N ALA A 23 -22.70 -8.42 -4.70
CA ALA A 23 -22.68 -7.18 -3.91
C ALA A 23 -22.96 -7.44 -2.43
N THR A 24 -23.94 -8.30 -2.12
CA THR A 24 -24.24 -8.70 -0.73
C THR A 24 -23.10 -9.52 -0.12
N SER A 25 -22.48 -10.44 -0.86
CA SER A 25 -21.31 -11.19 -0.37
C SER A 25 -20.13 -10.27 -0.07
N MET A 26 -19.87 -9.29 -0.95
CA MET A 26 -18.82 -8.29 -0.77
C MET A 26 -19.11 -7.39 0.43
N TYR A 27 -20.35 -6.92 0.55
CA TYR A 27 -20.80 -6.12 1.71
C TYR A 27 -20.62 -6.89 3.02
N ARG A 28 -21.00 -8.18 3.07
CA ARG A 28 -20.80 -9.02 4.27
C ARG A 28 -19.32 -9.19 4.61
N LYS A 29 -18.45 -9.41 3.61
CA LYS A 29 -16.99 -9.46 3.80
C LYS A 29 -16.44 -8.15 4.37
N LEU A 30 -16.78 -7.02 3.74
CA LEU A 30 -16.37 -5.70 4.19
C LEU A 30 -16.85 -5.39 5.61
N LYS A 31 -18.08 -5.80 5.95
CA LYS A 31 -18.64 -5.63 7.30
C LYS A 31 -17.91 -6.49 8.34
N ALA A 32 -17.56 -7.73 8.00
CA ALA A 32 -16.78 -8.59 8.89
C ALA A 32 -15.36 -8.02 9.13
N GLU A 33 -14.68 -7.56 8.09
CA GLU A 33 -13.36 -6.92 8.19
C GLU A 33 -13.41 -5.62 9.00
N ALA A 34 -14.48 -4.82 8.85
CA ALA A 34 -14.69 -3.62 9.66
C ALA A 34 -14.84 -3.97 11.15
N GLY A 35 -15.55 -5.06 11.46
CA GLY A 35 -15.69 -5.56 12.83
C GLY A 35 -14.36 -5.98 13.45
N VAL A 36 -13.54 -6.73 12.69
CA VAL A 36 -12.18 -7.14 13.13
C VAL A 36 -11.29 -5.92 13.40
N ARG A 37 -11.34 -4.91 12.53
CA ARG A 37 -10.58 -3.66 12.72
C ARG A 37 -11.02 -2.88 13.96
N ALA A 38 -12.32 -2.81 14.21
CA ALA A 38 -12.85 -2.15 15.40
C ALA A 38 -12.35 -2.87 16.68
N GLN A 39 -12.38 -4.20 16.70
CA GLN A 39 -11.86 -5.01 17.80
C GLN A 39 -10.35 -4.84 18.00
N GLN A 40 -9.56 -4.87 16.91
CA GLN A 40 -8.11 -4.65 16.98
C GLN A 40 -7.75 -3.25 17.50
N SER A 41 -8.54 -2.23 17.14
CA SER A 41 -8.34 -0.86 17.64
C SER A 41 -8.65 -0.75 19.15
N GLN A 42 -9.59 -1.54 19.66
CA GLN A 42 -9.95 -1.57 21.09
C GLN A 42 -8.96 -2.36 21.93
N GLN A 43 -8.36 -3.43 21.39
CA GLN A 43 -7.43 -4.29 22.12
C GLN A 43 -6.05 -3.65 22.36
N GLY A 44 -5.86 -2.35 22.11
CA GLY A 44 -4.66 -1.62 22.51
C GLY A 44 -3.36 -2.15 21.90
N GLY A 45 -3.44 -2.92 20.80
CA GLY A 45 -2.26 -3.44 20.11
C GLY A 45 -1.34 -2.30 19.64
N PRO A 46 -0.05 -2.57 19.35
CA PRO A 46 0.97 -1.56 19.03
C PRO A 46 0.67 -0.71 17.77
N ALA A 47 -0.46 -0.95 17.11
CA ALA A 47 -0.96 -0.22 15.95
C ALA A 47 -2.25 0.58 16.24
N ALA A 48 -2.77 0.62 17.48
CA ALA A 48 -3.81 1.56 17.87
C ALA A 48 -3.28 2.97 17.58
N ALA A 49 -3.77 3.54 16.48
CA ALA A 49 -3.09 4.59 15.75
C ALA A 49 -2.82 5.81 16.64
N ILE A 50 -1.57 5.93 17.08
CA ILE A 50 -1.04 7.16 17.64
C ILE A 50 -1.28 8.21 16.55
N VAL A 51 -2.20 9.15 16.80
CA VAL A 51 -2.41 10.30 15.91
C VAL A 51 -1.10 11.06 15.90
N ARG A 52 -0.38 11.01 14.78
CA ARG A 52 0.91 11.66 14.66
C ARG A 52 0.71 13.09 14.15
N PRO A 53 1.43 14.08 14.71
CA PRO A 53 1.55 15.35 14.01
C PRO A 53 2.16 15.06 12.64
N LEU A 54 1.53 15.59 11.58
CA LEU A 54 2.08 15.47 10.23
C LEU A 54 3.45 16.13 10.22
N ALA A 55 4.44 15.47 9.62
CA ALA A 55 5.71 16.11 9.32
C ALA A 55 5.44 17.32 8.41
N PHE A 56 6.22 18.40 8.58
CA PHE A 56 6.10 19.61 7.76
C PHE A 56 6.13 19.31 6.25
N ARG A 57 6.95 18.34 5.83
CA ARG A 57 6.99 17.85 4.44
C ARG A 57 5.66 17.28 3.96
N SER A 58 5.00 16.46 4.78
CA SER A 58 3.69 15.90 4.46
C SER A 58 2.65 17.01 4.30
N VAL A 59 2.71 18.04 5.16
CA VAL A 59 1.86 19.22 5.03
C VAL A 59 2.12 19.96 3.72
N LEU A 60 3.38 20.17 3.33
CA LEU A 60 3.73 20.81 2.06
C LEU A 60 3.26 20.01 0.84
N VAL A 61 3.46 18.69 0.82
CA VAL A 61 3.04 17.85 -0.31
C VAL A 61 1.51 17.81 -0.42
N LEU A 62 0.80 17.71 0.70
CA LEU A 62 -0.66 17.72 0.71
C LEU A 62 -1.22 19.11 0.40
N SER A 63 -0.56 20.19 0.81
CA SER A 63 -0.97 21.55 0.45
C SER A 63 -0.77 21.79 -1.04
N LEU A 64 0.33 21.34 -1.64
CA LEU A 64 0.53 21.39 -3.09
C LEU A 64 -0.53 20.60 -3.87
N LEU A 65 -0.93 19.41 -3.37
CA LEU A 65 -2.01 18.64 -3.98
C LEU A 65 -3.36 19.36 -3.83
N ALA A 66 -3.64 19.95 -2.67
CA ALA A 66 -4.86 20.71 -2.41
C ALA A 66 -4.93 22.00 -3.23
N THR A 67 -3.81 22.71 -3.42
CA THR A 67 -3.75 23.89 -4.30
C THR A 67 -3.91 23.49 -5.76
N ALA A 68 -3.37 22.36 -6.20
CA ALA A 68 -3.62 21.83 -7.54
C ALA A 68 -5.10 21.46 -7.73
N ALA A 69 -5.72 20.80 -6.75
CA ALA A 69 -7.16 20.49 -6.78
C ALA A 69 -8.01 21.78 -6.85
N LEU A 70 -7.67 22.77 -6.04
CA LEU A 70 -8.34 24.07 -6.05
C LEU A 70 -8.12 24.78 -7.40
N ALA A 71 -6.90 24.80 -7.91
CA ALA A 71 -6.56 25.39 -9.21
C ALA A 71 -7.42 24.80 -10.35
N TRP A 72 -7.62 23.48 -10.35
CA TRP A 72 -8.56 22.83 -11.27
C TRP A 72 -9.99 23.34 -11.10
N LEU A 73 -10.52 23.34 -9.88
CA LEU A 73 -11.87 23.82 -9.60
C LEU A 73 -12.07 25.31 -9.96
N LEU A 74 -11.05 26.15 -9.75
CA LEU A 74 -11.04 27.55 -10.16
C LEU A 74 -11.05 27.67 -11.69
N SER A 75 -10.23 26.88 -12.39
CA SER A 75 -10.14 26.89 -13.86
C SER A 75 -11.42 26.47 -14.58
N GLY A 76 -12.30 25.73 -13.88
CA GLY A 76 -13.63 25.35 -14.34
C GLY A 76 -14.73 26.35 -14.00
N GLY A 77 -14.41 27.48 -13.35
CA GLY A 77 -15.39 28.51 -13.01
C GLY A 77 -16.37 28.15 -11.89
N LEU A 78 -16.17 27.04 -11.18
CA LEU A 78 -17.13 26.56 -10.18
C LEU A 78 -17.13 27.38 -8.88
N VAL A 79 -16.01 28.03 -8.55
CA VAL A 79 -15.79 28.61 -7.21
C VAL A 79 -15.82 30.13 -7.21
N LEU A 80 -15.44 30.78 -8.31
CA LEU A 80 -15.30 32.23 -8.37
C LEU A 80 -16.05 32.77 -9.60
N PRO A 81 -16.99 33.72 -9.43
CA PRO A 81 -17.51 34.48 -10.56
C PRO A 81 -16.35 35.20 -11.26
N ALA A 82 -16.46 35.40 -12.58
CA ALA A 82 -15.39 36.01 -13.39
C ALA A 82 -14.87 37.34 -12.80
N SER A 83 -15.77 38.14 -12.21
CA SER A 83 -15.45 39.39 -11.50
C SER A 83 -14.48 39.19 -10.32
N ALA A 84 -14.69 38.14 -9.52
CA ALA A 84 -13.82 37.83 -8.39
C ALA A 84 -12.45 37.31 -8.84
N SER A 85 -12.39 36.62 -9.99
CA SER A 85 -11.11 36.12 -10.52
C SER A 85 -10.16 37.23 -10.97
N HIS A 86 -10.70 38.31 -11.52
CA HIS A 86 -9.94 39.52 -11.84
C HIS A 86 -9.48 40.26 -10.58
N ALA A 87 -10.36 40.39 -9.59
CA ALA A 87 -10.02 41.00 -8.30
C ALA A 87 -8.85 40.29 -7.61
N LEU A 88 -8.79 38.95 -7.71
CA LEU A 88 -7.76 38.13 -7.08
C LEU A 88 -6.45 38.02 -7.90
N ARG A 89 -6.34 38.70 -9.05
CA ARG A 89 -5.15 38.67 -9.94
C ARG A 89 -4.67 37.24 -10.24
N LEU A 90 -5.60 36.31 -10.46
CA LEU A 90 -5.27 34.93 -10.77
C LEU A 90 -4.47 34.85 -12.09
N PRO A 91 -3.46 33.97 -12.17
CA PRO A 91 -2.78 33.62 -13.41
C PRO A 91 -3.76 33.37 -14.56
N SER A 92 -3.42 33.81 -15.77
CA SER A 92 -4.28 33.64 -16.96
C SER A 92 -4.72 32.21 -17.18
N ALA A 93 -3.86 31.22 -16.89
CA ALA A 93 -4.17 29.80 -16.99
C ALA A 93 -5.34 29.35 -16.08
N LEU A 94 -5.54 30.02 -14.94
CA LEU A 94 -6.61 29.71 -13.98
C LEU A 94 -7.91 30.47 -14.28
N ARG A 95 -7.89 31.44 -15.19
CA ARG A 95 -9.09 32.18 -15.58
C ARG A 95 -9.87 31.39 -16.63
N MET A 96 -11.19 31.44 -16.50
CA MET A 96 -12.08 30.89 -17.53
C MET A 96 -12.01 31.81 -18.76
N PRO A 97 -11.68 31.29 -19.95
CA PRO A 97 -11.62 32.10 -21.16
C PRO A 97 -13.00 32.66 -21.47
N GLU A 98 -13.04 33.96 -21.77
CA GLU A 98 -14.26 34.65 -22.12
C GLU A 98 -14.83 34.11 -23.43
N ASN A 99 -16.16 33.97 -23.47
CA ASN A 99 -16.86 33.62 -24.68
C ASN A 99 -17.29 34.89 -25.39
N VAL A 100 -16.72 35.15 -26.56
CA VAL A 100 -16.97 36.37 -27.34
C VAL A 100 -18.47 36.52 -27.64
N PHE A 101 -19.17 35.45 -28.04
CA PHE A 101 -20.60 35.52 -28.37
C PHE A 101 -21.50 35.82 -27.17
N VAL A 102 -21.11 35.35 -25.98
CA VAL A 102 -21.82 35.64 -24.72
C VAL A 102 -21.51 37.05 -24.25
N ALA A 103 -20.24 37.47 -24.34
CA ALA A 103 -19.81 38.81 -23.95
C ALA A 103 -20.44 39.92 -24.79
N THR A 104 -20.69 39.67 -26.08
CA THR A 104 -21.31 40.62 -27.02
C THR A 104 -22.80 40.40 -27.24
N GLU A 105 -23.41 39.43 -26.54
CA GLU A 105 -24.80 38.98 -26.69
C GLU A 105 -25.23 38.78 -28.15
N SER A 106 -24.32 38.25 -28.97
CA SER A 106 -24.48 38.16 -30.42
C SER A 106 -24.79 36.74 -30.87
N ARG A 107 -25.62 36.61 -31.91
CA ARG A 107 -25.93 35.32 -32.54
C ARG A 107 -24.71 34.77 -33.28
N LEU A 108 -24.66 33.45 -33.46
CA LEU A 108 -23.57 32.78 -34.19
C LEU A 108 -23.41 33.28 -35.64
N GLN A 109 -24.48 33.81 -36.26
CA GLN A 109 -24.49 34.32 -37.63
C GLN A 109 -24.17 35.83 -37.74
N ALA A 110 -23.90 36.53 -36.63
CA ALA A 110 -23.62 37.98 -36.67
C ALA A 110 -22.38 38.29 -37.55
N PRO A 111 -22.39 39.34 -38.38
CA PRO A 111 -21.21 39.70 -39.18
C PRO A 111 -19.97 39.94 -38.30
N THR A 112 -18.80 39.50 -38.77
CA THR A 112 -17.55 39.54 -37.97
C THR A 112 -17.19 40.95 -37.53
N ASP A 113 -17.36 41.95 -38.40
CA ASP A 113 -17.07 43.34 -38.02
C ASP A 113 -18.01 43.86 -36.93
N VAL A 114 -19.30 43.51 -36.98
CA VAL A 114 -20.28 43.88 -35.95
C VAL A 114 -19.92 43.22 -34.62
N LEU A 115 -19.51 41.95 -34.64
CA LEU A 115 -19.08 41.21 -33.46
C LEU A 115 -17.91 41.90 -32.77
N PHE A 116 -16.84 42.20 -33.52
CA PHE A 116 -15.62 42.79 -32.97
C PHE A 116 -15.76 44.29 -32.66
N THR A 117 -16.66 45.01 -33.33
CA THR A 117 -17.01 46.38 -32.93
C THR A 117 -17.70 46.40 -31.58
N ARG A 118 -18.64 45.46 -31.33
CA ARG A 118 -19.27 45.31 -30.01
C ARG A 118 -18.27 44.85 -28.95
N LEU A 119 -17.37 43.92 -29.29
CA LEU A 119 -16.32 43.49 -28.36
C LEU A 119 -15.37 44.64 -28.01
N ALA A 120 -14.96 45.44 -29.00
CA ALA A 120 -14.16 46.64 -28.73
C ALA A 120 -14.92 47.58 -27.78
N SER A 121 -16.23 47.78 -27.98
CA SER A 121 -17.04 48.63 -27.09
C SER A 121 -17.08 48.15 -25.62
N SER A 122 -16.96 46.84 -25.38
CA SER A 122 -16.96 46.26 -24.02
C SER A 122 -15.56 46.21 -23.37
N ARG A 123 -14.49 46.42 -24.14
CA ARG A 123 -13.10 46.39 -23.65
C ARG A 123 -12.68 47.75 -23.04
N PRO A 124 -11.75 47.75 -22.06
CA PRO A 124 -11.11 48.99 -21.62
C PRO A 124 -10.44 49.69 -22.80
N ASN A 125 -10.62 51.02 -22.90
CA ASN A 125 -10.09 51.89 -23.97
C ASN A 125 -10.67 51.70 -25.38
N HIS A 126 -11.74 50.91 -25.55
CA HIS A 126 -12.31 50.62 -26.87
C HIS A 126 -11.33 49.97 -27.88
N THR A 127 -10.27 49.35 -27.38
CA THR A 127 -9.24 48.69 -28.20
C THR A 127 -9.36 47.18 -28.09
N LEU A 128 -9.25 46.49 -29.22
CA LEU A 128 -9.14 45.03 -29.26
C LEU A 128 -7.79 44.58 -28.70
N THR A 129 -7.77 43.46 -27.98
CA THR A 129 -6.50 42.85 -27.57
C THR A 129 -5.87 42.08 -28.73
N ALA A 130 -4.55 41.81 -28.66
CA ALA A 130 -3.87 41.03 -29.71
C ALA A 130 -4.50 39.63 -29.92
N ALA A 131 -5.05 39.03 -28.86
CA ALA A 131 -5.79 37.78 -28.94
C ALA A 131 -7.15 37.97 -29.65
N ASP A 132 -7.86 39.08 -29.39
CA ASP A 132 -9.11 39.41 -30.07
C ASP A 132 -8.85 39.67 -31.58
N GLU A 133 -7.75 40.35 -31.94
CA GLU A 133 -7.36 40.55 -33.33
C GLU A 133 -7.03 39.24 -34.04
N ALA A 134 -6.29 38.33 -33.39
CA ALA A 134 -6.03 37.00 -33.92
C ALA A 134 -7.34 36.21 -34.14
N LEU A 135 -8.30 36.31 -33.22
CA LEU A 135 -9.63 35.70 -33.38
C LEU A 135 -10.44 36.35 -34.51
N ARG A 136 -10.35 37.67 -34.68
CA ARG A 136 -11.06 38.40 -35.74
C ARG A 136 -10.69 37.89 -37.13
N LEU A 137 -9.41 37.61 -37.36
CA LEU A 137 -8.91 37.06 -38.61
C LEU A 137 -9.38 35.62 -38.89
N ARG A 138 -9.85 34.90 -37.86
CA ARG A 138 -10.25 33.49 -37.96
C ARG A 138 -11.76 33.30 -38.01
N LEU A 139 -12.55 34.12 -37.33
CA LEU A 139 -14.02 34.00 -37.21
C LEU A 139 -14.79 34.53 -38.43
N VAL A 140 -14.31 34.26 -39.65
CA VAL A 140 -14.89 34.77 -40.91
C VAL A 140 -16.05 33.88 -41.39
N SER A 141 -15.91 32.55 -41.30
CA SER A 141 -16.92 31.59 -41.78
C SER A 141 -17.76 31.00 -40.65
N LEU A 142 -18.98 30.53 -40.95
CA LEU A 142 -19.81 29.82 -39.98
C LEU A 142 -19.08 28.60 -39.40
N GLU A 143 -18.35 27.87 -40.23
CA GLU A 143 -17.61 26.68 -39.83
C GLU A 143 -16.46 26.99 -38.86
N SER A 144 -15.72 28.08 -39.07
CA SER A 144 -14.70 28.56 -38.10
C SER A 144 -15.30 28.89 -36.74
N ARG A 145 -16.54 29.41 -36.72
CA ARG A 145 -17.28 29.70 -35.49
C ARG A 145 -17.79 28.43 -34.80
N LEU A 146 -18.10 27.37 -35.55
CA LEU A 146 -18.40 26.05 -34.96
C LEU A 146 -17.15 25.45 -34.30
N LEU A 147 -15.98 25.56 -34.95
CA LEU A 147 -14.70 25.13 -34.39
C LEU A 147 -14.35 25.92 -33.11
N TYR A 148 -14.64 27.22 -33.07
CA TYR A 148 -14.51 28.04 -31.86
C TYR A 148 -15.33 27.49 -30.69
N LEU A 149 -16.58 27.09 -30.92
CA LEU A 149 -17.44 26.52 -29.87
C LEU A 149 -16.97 25.15 -29.37
N GLN A 150 -16.27 24.39 -30.22
CA GLN A 150 -15.76 23.05 -29.89
C GLN A 150 -14.40 23.08 -29.20
N TYR A 151 -13.43 23.81 -29.75
CA TYR A 151 -12.03 23.81 -29.28
C TYR A 151 -11.64 25.03 -28.45
N GLY A 152 -12.42 26.11 -28.50
CA GLY A 152 -12.20 27.32 -27.73
C GLY A 152 -11.36 28.40 -28.43
N PRO A 153 -11.17 29.56 -27.77
CA PRO A 153 -10.46 30.72 -28.33
C PRO A 153 -8.98 30.48 -28.59
N ASP A 154 -8.26 29.88 -27.63
CA ASP A 154 -6.79 29.75 -27.71
C ASP A 154 -6.35 28.87 -28.88
N VAL A 155 -7.07 27.76 -29.12
CA VAL A 155 -6.80 26.85 -30.23
C VAL A 155 -7.02 27.54 -31.57
N LEU A 156 -8.08 28.35 -31.69
CA LEU A 156 -8.38 29.04 -32.94
C LEU A 156 -7.41 30.20 -33.21
N ALA A 157 -7.06 30.97 -32.17
CA ALA A 157 -6.19 32.14 -32.28
C ALA A 157 -4.72 31.77 -32.52
N ASN A 158 -4.20 30.78 -31.78
CA ASN A 158 -2.75 30.54 -31.70
C ASN A 158 -2.24 29.36 -32.53
N CYS A 159 -3.11 28.58 -33.18
CA CYS A 159 -2.64 27.43 -33.96
C CYS A 159 -1.83 27.88 -35.20
N PRO A 160 -0.52 27.58 -35.28
CA PRO A 160 0.35 28.12 -36.33
C PRO A 160 0.22 27.39 -37.67
N PHE A 161 -0.16 26.10 -37.65
CA PHE A 161 -0.27 25.24 -38.83
C PHE A 161 -1.73 24.97 -39.24
N CYS A 162 -2.70 25.46 -38.48
CA CYS A 162 -4.09 25.45 -38.90
C CYS A 162 -4.25 26.57 -39.94
N GLY A 163 -4.44 26.22 -41.22
CA GLY A 163 -4.28 27.05 -42.42
C GLY A 163 -4.73 28.53 -42.36
N GLY A 164 -4.05 29.37 -43.14
CA GLY A 164 -4.18 30.83 -43.14
C GLY A 164 -5.54 31.35 -43.62
N THR A 165 -6.03 32.43 -42.99
CA THR A 165 -7.14 33.40 -43.26
C THR A 165 -8.43 32.96 -44.01
N GLY A 166 -8.55 31.71 -44.42
CA GLY A 166 -9.65 31.16 -45.19
C GLY A 166 -9.68 29.67 -44.88
N VAL A 167 -10.35 29.33 -43.79
CA VAL A 167 -10.70 27.94 -43.55
C VAL A 167 -11.83 27.64 -44.53
N ASP A 168 -11.51 27.01 -45.66
CA ASP A 168 -12.47 26.13 -46.33
C ASP A 168 -12.71 24.99 -45.35
N ALA A 169 -13.51 25.23 -44.32
CA ALA A 169 -13.78 24.24 -43.28
C ALA A 169 -14.71 23.12 -43.77
N ALA A 170 -15.08 23.17 -45.05
CA ALA A 170 -15.55 22.04 -45.84
C ALA A 170 -14.45 20.96 -46.01
N SER A 171 -13.17 21.32 -45.98
CA SER A 171 -12.09 20.33 -46.01
C SER A 171 -11.98 19.66 -44.64
N ARG A 172 -12.38 18.38 -44.54
CA ARG A 172 -12.21 17.52 -43.36
C ARG A 172 -10.78 17.56 -42.80
N PHE A 173 -9.80 17.88 -43.64
CA PHE A 173 -8.40 18.06 -43.28
C PHE A 173 -8.19 19.20 -42.27
N SER A 174 -8.87 20.35 -42.43
CA SER A 174 -8.68 21.52 -41.54
C SER A 174 -9.12 21.25 -40.09
N ALA A 175 -10.28 20.62 -39.89
CA ALA A 175 -10.81 20.28 -38.56
C ALA A 175 -9.88 19.34 -37.78
N MET A 176 -9.18 18.45 -38.47
CA MET A 176 -8.22 17.53 -37.84
C MET A 176 -6.98 18.26 -37.31
N HIS A 177 -6.51 19.34 -37.95
CA HIS A 177 -5.36 20.12 -37.44
C HIS A 177 -5.70 20.82 -36.14
N TYR A 178 -6.89 21.42 -36.07
CA TYR A 178 -7.42 22.00 -34.82
C TYR A 178 -7.59 20.93 -33.74
N LEU A 179 -8.08 19.74 -34.11
CA LEU A 179 -8.16 18.61 -33.18
C LEU A 179 -6.78 18.23 -32.66
N TYR A 180 -5.77 18.01 -33.50
CA TYR A 180 -4.43 17.62 -33.04
C TYR A 180 -3.79 18.65 -32.11
N TYR A 181 -3.92 19.94 -32.44
CA TYR A 181 -3.44 21.02 -31.57
C TYR A 181 -4.18 21.03 -30.23
N ALA A 182 -5.51 20.92 -30.24
CA ALA A 182 -6.31 20.82 -29.02
C ALA A 182 -5.96 19.57 -28.19
N MET A 183 -5.79 18.42 -28.84
CA MET A 183 -5.45 17.16 -28.19
C MET A 183 -4.11 17.26 -27.46
N ALA A 184 -3.12 17.95 -28.02
CA ALA A 184 -1.83 18.14 -27.34
C ALA A 184 -2.00 18.88 -26.00
N ASP A 185 -2.79 19.95 -25.98
CA ASP A 185 -3.08 20.71 -24.75
C ASP A 185 -3.93 19.89 -23.75
N LEU A 186 -4.93 19.16 -24.24
CA LEU A 186 -5.73 18.26 -23.42
C LEU A 186 -4.89 17.14 -22.78
N VAL A 187 -4.06 16.47 -23.57
CA VAL A 187 -3.19 15.39 -23.11
C VAL A 187 -2.17 15.93 -22.12
N ALA A 188 -1.58 17.11 -22.37
CA ALA A 188 -0.65 17.73 -21.43
C ALA A 188 -1.28 17.94 -20.05
N ALA A 189 -2.52 18.41 -19.99
CA ALA A 189 -3.22 18.63 -18.73
C ALA A 189 -3.49 17.32 -17.96
N HIS A 190 -3.84 16.23 -18.66
CA HIS A 190 -4.02 14.91 -18.05
C HIS A 190 -2.69 14.26 -17.63
N LEU A 191 -1.64 14.44 -18.43
CA LEU A 191 -0.29 13.97 -18.08
C LEU A 191 0.23 14.67 -16.82
N ALA A 192 0.01 15.98 -16.69
CA ALA A 192 0.36 16.72 -15.48
C ALA A 192 -0.32 16.12 -14.23
N ASN A 193 -1.61 15.76 -14.33
CA ASN A 193 -2.32 15.09 -13.24
C ASN A 193 -1.76 13.70 -12.93
N LEU A 194 -1.41 12.90 -13.96
CA LEU A 194 -0.80 11.59 -13.76
C LEU A 194 0.57 11.69 -13.06
N VAL A 195 1.40 12.65 -13.47
CA VAL A 195 2.68 12.94 -12.82
C VAL A 195 2.46 13.35 -11.37
N LEU A 196 1.49 14.25 -11.10
CA LEU A 196 1.16 14.67 -9.75
C LEU A 196 0.69 13.51 -8.86
N ILE A 197 -0.19 12.64 -9.37
CA ILE A 197 -0.63 11.42 -8.68
C ILE A 197 0.57 10.51 -8.39
N ALA A 198 1.46 10.30 -9.36
CA ALA A 198 2.65 9.46 -9.19
C ALA A 198 3.63 10.01 -8.14
N LEU A 199 3.83 11.32 -8.10
CA LEU A 199 4.69 11.99 -7.12
C LEU A 199 4.07 11.93 -5.72
N VAL A 200 2.80 12.29 -5.57
CA VAL A 200 2.15 12.41 -4.26
C VAL A 200 1.84 11.03 -3.64
N THR A 201 1.71 9.98 -4.45
CA THR A 201 1.60 8.58 -3.97
C THR A 201 2.96 7.92 -3.70
N SER A 202 4.07 8.65 -3.83
CA SER A 202 5.39 8.17 -3.40
C SER A 202 5.55 8.37 -1.89
N PRO A 203 5.74 7.29 -1.11
CA PRO A 203 5.91 7.40 0.34
C PRO A 203 7.19 8.16 0.72
N LEU A 204 8.21 8.14 -0.13
CA LEU A 204 9.45 8.89 0.07
C LEU A 204 9.23 10.40 0.02
N LEU A 205 8.36 10.87 -0.88
CA LEU A 205 8.02 12.29 -1.00
C LEU A 205 7.08 12.73 0.12
N LEU A 206 6.02 11.95 0.37
CA LEU A 206 4.99 12.33 1.32
C LEU A 206 5.44 12.16 2.78
N LEU A 207 6.03 11.02 3.15
CA LEU A 207 6.42 10.71 4.52
C LEU A 207 7.90 11.01 4.81
N GLY A 208 8.74 11.14 3.77
CA GLY A 208 10.19 11.30 3.92
C GLY A 208 10.93 9.97 4.08
N ARG A 209 12.23 10.05 4.40
CA ARG A 209 13.07 8.86 4.64
C ARG A 209 12.78 8.29 6.02
N ARG A 210 12.65 6.96 6.10
CA ARG A 210 12.55 6.20 7.35
C ARG A 210 13.68 6.61 8.32
N GLY A 211 13.35 6.87 9.58
CA GLY A 211 14.30 7.22 10.65
C GLY A 211 14.70 8.70 10.77
N LYS A 212 14.35 9.60 9.82
CA LYS A 212 14.81 11.01 9.87
C LYS A 212 13.84 11.99 10.53
N SER A 213 12.60 11.59 10.83
CA SER A 213 11.57 12.48 11.38
C SER A 213 11.48 12.51 12.92
N SER A 214 12.18 11.64 13.64
CA SER A 214 12.22 11.64 15.12
C SER A 214 13.40 12.45 15.70
N GLY A 215 14.38 12.85 14.89
CA GLY A 215 15.65 13.42 15.38
C GLY A 215 15.79 14.95 15.31
N SER A 216 14.81 15.73 14.82
CA SER A 216 15.00 17.17 14.58
C SER A 216 14.25 18.11 15.52
N SER A 217 13.63 17.61 16.60
CA SER A 217 12.85 18.46 17.52
C SER A 217 13.02 18.15 19.02
N ALA A 218 14.01 17.33 19.41
CA ALA A 218 14.17 16.90 20.81
C ALA A 218 15.59 16.99 21.40
N SER A 219 16.62 17.49 20.69
CA SER A 219 18.02 17.38 21.14
C SER A 219 18.75 18.70 21.43
N ALA A 220 18.05 19.81 21.69
CA ALA A 220 18.68 21.11 21.99
C ALA A 220 18.84 21.40 23.50
N SER A 221 18.47 20.48 24.40
CA SER A 221 18.55 20.72 25.85
C SER A 221 18.65 19.43 26.66
N ALA A 222 19.77 18.72 26.60
CA ALA A 222 20.12 17.73 27.61
C ALA A 222 21.64 17.60 27.68
N GLY A 223 22.18 18.13 28.77
CA GLY A 223 23.60 18.22 29.05
C GLY A 223 24.30 16.87 29.11
N ALA A 224 25.61 16.95 28.88
CA ALA A 224 26.58 15.89 29.04
C ALA A 224 26.46 15.21 30.42
N GLY A 225 26.32 13.89 30.43
CA GLY A 225 26.40 13.10 31.65
C GLY A 225 26.07 11.63 31.44
N ALA A 226 27.09 10.79 31.60
CA ALA A 226 27.03 9.34 31.86
C ALA A 226 26.48 8.43 30.75
N ALA A 227 27.43 7.80 30.07
CA ALA A 227 27.25 6.60 29.29
C ALA A 227 26.85 5.38 30.16
N SER A 228 26.19 4.44 29.49
CA SER A 228 26.21 2.98 29.73
C SER A 228 25.16 2.36 30.69
N VAL A 229 24.59 1.25 30.20
CA VAL A 229 23.92 0.12 30.91
C VAL A 229 22.38 -0.01 30.84
N TYR A 230 21.58 0.99 30.45
CA TYR A 230 20.10 0.84 30.36
C TYR A 230 19.45 1.08 28.97
N ALA A 231 20.19 0.95 27.88
CA ALA A 231 19.72 1.27 26.52
C ALA A 231 18.59 0.37 25.94
N ASP A 232 17.99 -0.53 26.72
CA ASP A 232 16.96 -1.48 26.24
C ASP A 232 15.53 -0.89 26.27
N PHE A 233 15.31 0.26 26.92
CA PHE A 233 13.97 0.85 27.04
C PHE A 233 13.53 1.71 25.83
N ASP A 234 14.48 2.21 25.02
CA ASP A 234 14.19 3.05 23.85
C ASP A 234 13.83 2.24 22.58
N ALA A 235 14.14 0.94 22.55
CA ALA A 235 13.89 0.06 21.41
C ALA A 235 12.39 -0.11 21.09
N HIS A 236 11.51 0.11 22.07
CA HIS A 236 10.06 0.02 21.88
C HIS A 236 9.49 1.21 21.08
N GLY A 237 10.02 2.41 21.27
CA GLY A 237 9.54 3.62 20.59
C GLY A 237 9.91 3.62 19.10
N GLU A 238 11.15 3.23 18.79
CA GLU A 238 11.65 3.19 17.41
C GLU A 238 10.94 2.13 16.57
N SER A 239 10.67 0.94 17.14
CA SER A 239 9.92 -0.12 16.46
C SER A 239 8.47 0.26 16.16
N ALA A 240 7.80 1.02 17.03
CA ALA A 240 6.42 1.48 16.79
C ALA A 240 6.38 2.66 15.80
N ALA A 241 7.38 3.55 15.84
CA ALA A 241 7.58 4.62 14.86
C ALA A 241 7.68 4.05 13.44
N ASP A 242 8.55 3.06 13.29
CA ASP A 242 8.84 2.36 12.05
C ASP A 242 7.65 1.54 11.52
N HIS A 243 6.98 0.79 12.39
CA HIS A 243 5.81 0.02 12.00
C HIS A 243 4.72 0.91 11.39
N ALA A 244 4.41 2.04 12.04
CA ALA A 244 3.40 2.95 11.52
C ALA A 244 3.84 3.67 10.24
N TYR A 245 5.15 3.93 10.05
CA TYR A 245 5.66 4.41 8.77
C TYR A 245 5.42 3.37 7.67
N ASP A 246 5.74 2.10 7.92
CA ASP A 246 5.53 1.00 6.97
C ASP A 246 4.05 0.84 6.60
N VAL A 247 3.15 0.93 7.60
CA VAL A 247 1.69 0.88 7.42
C VAL A 247 1.20 2.08 6.61
N ALA A 248 1.58 3.31 6.96
CA ALA A 248 1.19 4.51 6.22
C ALA A 248 1.69 4.45 4.76
N ALA A 249 2.95 4.04 4.55
CA ALA A 249 3.54 3.88 3.23
C ALA A 249 2.80 2.82 2.38
N ALA A 250 2.37 1.71 2.99
CA ALA A 250 1.56 0.70 2.30
C ALA A 250 0.21 1.26 1.83
N HIS A 251 -0.50 1.99 2.70
CA HIS A 251 -1.76 2.64 2.35
C HIS A 251 -1.59 3.68 1.23
N ILE A 252 -0.57 4.54 1.31
CA ILE A 252 -0.28 5.55 0.29
C ILE A 252 -0.02 4.89 -1.08
N ARG A 253 0.81 3.83 -1.12
CA ARG A 253 1.12 3.10 -2.37
C ARG A 253 -0.10 2.41 -2.98
N ARG A 254 -1.02 1.91 -2.15
CA ARG A 254 -2.26 1.25 -2.61
C ARG A 254 -3.10 2.16 -3.52
N TRP A 255 -3.06 3.47 -3.30
CA TRP A 255 -3.86 4.45 -4.04
C TRP A 255 -3.26 4.86 -5.38
N ARG A 256 -1.99 4.53 -5.65
CA ARG A 256 -1.34 4.87 -6.92
C ARG A 256 -2.07 4.25 -8.12
N THR A 257 -2.24 2.93 -8.14
CA THR A 257 -2.86 2.23 -9.27
C THR A 257 -4.33 2.63 -9.51
N PRO A 258 -5.24 2.67 -8.51
CA PRO A 258 -6.61 3.07 -8.76
C PRO A 258 -6.72 4.55 -9.16
N ALA A 259 -5.95 5.45 -8.54
CA ALA A 259 -5.99 6.86 -8.91
C ALA A 259 -5.47 7.10 -10.34
N SER A 260 -4.38 6.43 -10.74
CA SER A 260 -3.87 6.48 -12.11
C SER A 260 -4.87 5.89 -13.11
N LEU A 261 -5.53 4.78 -12.80
CA LEU A 261 -6.56 4.20 -13.67
C LEU A 261 -7.76 5.13 -13.83
N VAL A 262 -8.26 5.73 -12.74
CA VAL A 262 -9.37 6.70 -12.81
C VAL A 262 -8.97 7.93 -13.63
N ALA A 263 -7.76 8.46 -13.43
CA ALA A 263 -7.23 9.57 -14.22
C ALA A 263 -7.12 9.21 -15.72
N LEU A 264 -6.63 8.02 -16.05
CA LEU A 264 -6.57 7.53 -17.44
C LEU A 264 -7.97 7.37 -18.05
N CYS A 265 -8.93 6.84 -17.29
CA CYS A 265 -10.32 6.74 -17.74
C CYS A 265 -10.94 8.12 -18.00
N PHE A 266 -10.71 9.10 -17.13
CA PHE A 266 -11.15 10.47 -17.36
C PHE A 266 -10.47 11.10 -18.58
N ALA A 267 -9.17 10.88 -18.77
CA ALA A 267 -8.45 11.34 -19.96
C ALA A 267 -9.03 10.73 -21.23
N ALA A 268 -9.21 9.41 -21.27
CA ALA A 268 -9.79 8.72 -22.43
C ALA A 268 -11.22 9.19 -22.72
N LEU A 269 -12.05 9.36 -21.69
CA LEU A 269 -13.42 9.85 -21.83
C LEU A 269 -13.44 11.30 -22.35
N ASP A 270 -12.57 12.16 -21.84
CA ASP A 270 -12.47 13.57 -22.26
C ASP A 270 -12.03 13.70 -23.72
N LEU A 271 -10.96 12.99 -24.10
CA LEU A 271 -10.50 12.91 -25.49
C LEU A 271 -11.60 12.37 -26.42
N TYR A 272 -12.28 11.30 -26.00
CA TYR A 272 -13.38 10.71 -26.77
C TYR A 272 -14.54 11.69 -26.97
N LEU A 273 -14.97 12.38 -25.91
CA LEU A 273 -16.07 13.34 -25.98
C LEU A 273 -15.72 14.52 -26.91
N VAL A 274 -14.49 15.02 -26.86
CA VAL A 274 -14.04 16.12 -27.72
C VAL A 274 -13.91 15.69 -29.18
N ALA A 275 -13.39 14.48 -29.43
CA ALA A 275 -13.23 13.94 -30.78
C ALA A 275 -14.55 13.51 -31.43
N SER A 276 -15.53 13.02 -30.65
CA SER A 276 -16.84 12.57 -31.15
C SER A 276 -17.93 13.64 -31.14
N TYR A 277 -17.62 14.87 -30.67
CA TYR A 277 -18.59 15.96 -30.63
C TYR A 277 -19.02 16.38 -32.04
N ASN A 278 -20.33 16.43 -32.27
CA ASN A 278 -20.89 16.90 -33.54
C ASN A 278 -21.35 18.36 -33.41
N GLY A 279 -20.46 19.28 -33.78
CA GLY A 279 -20.73 20.72 -33.77
C GLY A 279 -21.79 21.18 -34.78
N GLN A 280 -22.20 20.35 -35.74
CA GLN A 280 -23.22 20.73 -36.75
C GLN A 280 -24.60 20.98 -36.14
N ARG A 281 -24.85 20.52 -34.90
CA ARG A 281 -26.08 20.86 -34.17
C ARG A 281 -26.19 22.36 -33.91
N ASN A 282 -25.07 23.03 -33.63
CA ASN A 282 -25.03 24.48 -33.41
C ASN A 282 -25.24 25.28 -34.70
N ALA A 283 -25.02 24.69 -35.89
CA ALA A 283 -25.25 25.37 -37.17
C ALA A 283 -26.72 25.72 -37.40
N ARG A 284 -27.64 24.99 -36.75
CA ARG A 284 -29.11 25.19 -36.86
C ARG A 284 -29.66 26.13 -35.79
N ALA A 285 -28.87 26.48 -34.77
CA ALA A 285 -29.31 27.33 -33.67
C ALA A 285 -29.44 28.80 -34.14
N THR A 286 -30.58 29.42 -33.86
CA THR A 286 -30.84 30.83 -34.26
C THR A 286 -30.70 31.80 -33.09
N ARG A 287 -30.82 31.30 -31.87
CA ARG A 287 -30.76 32.07 -30.62
C ARG A 287 -29.53 31.71 -29.81
N LEU A 288 -29.01 32.67 -29.04
CA LEU A 288 -27.85 32.46 -28.14
C LEU A 288 -28.10 31.33 -27.12
N ALA A 289 -29.34 31.22 -26.61
CA ALA A 289 -29.73 30.22 -25.63
C ALA A 289 -29.82 28.78 -26.20
N GLU A 290 -29.89 28.63 -27.53
CA GLU A 290 -29.95 27.32 -28.20
C GLU A 290 -28.56 26.76 -28.51
N LEU A 291 -27.51 27.58 -28.39
CA LEU A 291 -26.14 27.19 -28.66
C LEU A 291 -25.57 26.34 -27.52
N ASP A 292 -25.00 25.20 -27.88
CA ASP A 292 -24.24 24.36 -26.97
C ASP A 292 -22.78 24.85 -26.93
N PHE A 293 -22.42 25.49 -25.81
CA PHE A 293 -21.07 25.98 -25.53
C PHE A 293 -20.16 24.83 -25.05
N PHE A 294 -19.96 23.85 -25.93
CA PHE A 294 -19.28 22.59 -25.62
C PHE A 294 -17.88 22.77 -25.00
N TYR A 295 -17.04 23.66 -25.54
CA TYR A 295 -15.71 23.89 -24.99
C TYR A 295 -15.75 24.30 -23.51
N TRP A 296 -16.62 25.25 -23.15
CA TRP A 296 -16.74 25.75 -21.79
C TRP A 296 -17.37 24.71 -20.85
N SER A 297 -18.41 23.99 -21.29
CA SER A 297 -19.01 22.92 -20.49
C SER A 297 -18.04 21.75 -20.28
N MET A 298 -17.29 21.38 -21.31
CA MET A 298 -16.29 20.32 -21.19
C MET A 298 -15.12 20.73 -20.28
N ARG A 299 -14.69 21.99 -20.35
CA ARG A 299 -13.70 22.56 -19.42
C ARG A 299 -14.18 22.50 -17.96
N THR A 300 -15.45 22.79 -17.69
CA THR A 300 -15.99 22.68 -16.32
C THR A 300 -16.06 21.23 -15.85
N TYR A 301 -16.52 20.29 -16.69
CA TYR A 301 -16.54 18.87 -16.35
C TYR A 301 -15.13 18.32 -16.08
N ARG A 302 -14.15 18.68 -16.92
CA ARG A 302 -12.75 18.30 -16.74
C ARG A 302 -12.20 18.83 -15.41
N ALA A 303 -12.44 20.11 -15.14
CA ALA A 303 -12.03 20.76 -13.89
C ALA A 303 -12.63 20.09 -12.66
N VAL A 304 -13.92 19.77 -12.68
CA VAL A 304 -14.61 19.07 -11.57
C VAL A 304 -14.09 17.65 -11.40
N ALA A 305 -13.90 16.90 -12.50
CA ALA A 305 -13.41 15.53 -12.45
C ALA A 305 -11.97 15.47 -11.93
N CYS A 306 -11.07 16.29 -12.47
CA CYS A 306 -9.66 16.33 -12.07
C CYS A 306 -9.50 16.92 -10.67
N GLY A 307 -10.13 18.05 -10.38
CA GLY A 307 -10.10 18.69 -9.07
C GLY A 307 -10.70 17.81 -7.98
N GLY A 308 -11.82 17.15 -8.26
CA GLY A 308 -12.46 16.19 -7.37
C GLY A 308 -11.59 14.97 -7.08
N LEU A 309 -10.94 14.40 -8.11
CA LEU A 309 -10.01 13.29 -7.94
C LEU A 309 -8.81 13.66 -7.05
N LEU A 310 -8.19 14.81 -7.30
CA LEU A 310 -7.04 15.29 -6.52
C LEU A 310 -7.44 15.65 -5.08
N ALA A 311 -8.62 16.26 -4.87
CA ALA A 311 -9.14 16.55 -3.54
C ALA A 311 -9.45 15.29 -2.74
N ALA A 312 -10.08 14.29 -3.37
CA ALA A 312 -10.33 12.98 -2.76
C ALA A 312 -9.01 12.28 -2.41
N LEU A 313 -8.04 12.29 -3.32
CA LEU A 313 -6.70 11.73 -3.07
C LEU A 313 -6.02 12.45 -1.89
N ALA A 314 -6.06 13.78 -1.85
CA ALA A 314 -5.48 14.57 -0.75
C ALA A 314 -6.09 14.18 0.61
N ALA A 315 -7.42 14.05 0.68
CA ALA A 315 -8.13 13.64 1.89
C ALA A 315 -7.72 12.23 2.34
N VAL A 316 -7.67 11.28 1.41
CA VAL A 316 -7.29 9.89 1.71
C VAL A 316 -5.83 9.79 2.16
N LEU A 317 -4.92 10.49 1.50
CA LEU A 317 -3.50 10.50 1.85
C LEU A 317 -3.24 11.23 3.17
N TYR A 318 -3.99 12.29 3.47
CA TYR A 318 -3.99 12.92 4.79
C TYR A 318 -4.40 11.94 5.88
N LEU A 319 -5.47 11.16 5.68
CA LEU A 319 -5.90 10.13 6.63
C LEU A 319 -4.86 9.01 6.79
N ALA A 320 -4.19 8.61 5.71
CA ALA A 320 -3.10 7.64 5.75
C ALA A 320 -1.90 8.17 6.56
N ALA A 321 -1.44 9.39 6.25
CA ALA A 321 -0.25 9.99 6.85
C ALA A 321 -0.44 10.43 8.31
N SER A 322 -1.63 10.90 8.67
CA SER A 322 -1.98 11.29 10.06
C SER A 322 -2.18 10.10 11.01
N GLY A 323 -2.14 8.87 10.50
CA GLY A 323 -2.49 7.67 11.27
C GLY A 323 -4.01 7.48 11.46
N ARG A 324 -4.85 8.42 11.01
CA ARG A 324 -6.31 8.35 11.20
C ARG A 324 -7.01 7.25 10.39
N HIS A 325 -6.29 6.53 9.53
CA HIS A 325 -6.77 5.39 8.76
C HIS A 325 -7.39 4.28 9.62
N SER A 326 -6.95 4.10 10.88
CA SER A 326 -7.47 3.10 11.81
C SER A 326 -8.56 3.65 12.75
N SER A 327 -9.03 4.88 12.54
CA SER A 327 -10.06 5.45 13.41
C SER A 327 -11.37 4.66 13.30
N PRO A 328 -12.00 4.29 14.44
CA PRO A 328 -13.25 3.51 14.42
C PRO A 328 -14.41 4.28 13.76
N ARG A 329 -14.30 5.62 13.68
CA ARG A 329 -15.27 6.51 13.01
C ARG A 329 -15.40 6.25 11.52
N LEU A 330 -14.35 5.74 10.86
CA LEU A 330 -14.39 5.43 9.43
C LEU A 330 -15.24 4.19 9.12
N GLY A 331 -15.40 3.26 10.07
CA GLY A 331 -16.19 2.03 9.89
C GLY A 331 -15.92 1.32 8.56
N LEU A 332 -16.99 1.09 7.77
CA LEU A 332 -16.90 0.45 6.46
C LEU A 332 -16.11 1.28 5.44
N LEU A 333 -16.18 2.61 5.51
CA LEU A 333 -15.40 3.50 4.63
C LEU A 333 -13.89 3.29 4.84
N GLY A 334 -13.46 3.02 6.07
CA GLY A 334 -12.06 2.70 6.38
C GLY A 334 -11.60 1.42 5.69
N VAL A 335 -12.45 0.39 5.61
CA VAL A 335 -12.14 -0.87 4.89
C VAL A 335 -12.08 -0.64 3.39
N VAL A 336 -13.03 0.10 2.83
CA VAL A 336 -13.02 0.43 1.40
C VAL A 336 -11.73 1.19 1.05
N LEU A 337 -11.42 2.25 1.82
CA LEU A 337 -10.29 3.12 1.50
C LEU A 337 -8.92 2.49 1.78
N PHE A 338 -8.80 1.67 2.84
CA PHE A 338 -7.51 1.20 3.33
C PHE A 338 -7.32 -0.33 3.28
N GLY A 339 -8.35 -1.11 3.01
CA GLY A 339 -8.28 -2.57 2.83
C GLY A 339 -8.38 -3.33 4.15
N ALA A 340 -7.67 -4.45 4.29
CA ALA A 340 -7.32 -5.03 5.58
C ALA A 340 -6.04 -4.34 6.12
N LEU A 341 -5.72 -4.44 7.42
CA LEU A 341 -4.42 -3.92 7.89
C LEU A 341 -3.30 -4.69 7.15
N PRO A 342 -2.28 -4.00 6.61
CA PRO A 342 -1.18 -4.68 5.96
C PRO A 342 -0.47 -5.59 6.97
N PRO A 343 -0.02 -6.79 6.56
CA PRO A 343 0.75 -7.66 7.44
C PRO A 343 2.02 -6.94 7.91
N PRO A 344 2.53 -7.25 9.11
CA PRO A 344 3.75 -6.62 9.63
C PRO A 344 4.88 -6.79 8.61
N SER A 345 5.69 -5.75 8.45
CA SER A 345 6.77 -5.73 7.45
C SER A 345 7.72 -6.92 7.67
N PRO A 346 8.38 -7.43 6.61
CA PRO A 346 9.28 -8.58 6.75
C PRO A 346 10.35 -8.36 7.83
N ALA A 347 10.83 -7.12 7.99
CA ALA A 347 11.73 -6.74 9.08
C ALA A 347 11.08 -6.91 10.47
N HIS A 348 9.81 -6.53 10.65
CA HIS A 348 9.08 -6.77 11.89
C HIS A 348 8.86 -8.26 12.16
N ARG A 349 8.60 -9.07 11.12
CA ARG A 349 8.48 -10.52 11.27
C ARG A 349 9.80 -11.14 11.70
N VAL A 350 10.91 -10.77 11.06
CA VAL A 350 12.25 -11.25 11.44
C VAL A 350 12.61 -10.81 12.85
N THR A 351 12.42 -9.53 13.21
CA THR A 351 12.70 -9.05 14.56
C THR A 351 11.82 -9.71 15.63
N ALA A 352 10.53 -9.96 15.35
CA ALA A 352 9.66 -10.69 16.26
C ALA A 352 10.12 -12.15 16.46
N VAL A 353 10.51 -12.84 15.38
CA VAL A 353 11.05 -14.20 15.44
C VAL A 353 12.39 -14.23 16.17
N THR A 354 13.31 -13.31 15.87
CA THR A 354 14.61 -13.19 16.54
C THR A 354 14.46 -12.91 18.03
N ARG A 355 13.52 -12.04 18.43
CA ARG A 355 13.20 -11.79 19.85
C ARG A 355 12.60 -13.03 20.52
N GLY A 356 11.70 -13.73 19.84
CA GLY A 356 11.16 -15.01 20.31
C GLY A 356 12.27 -16.03 20.54
N LEU A 357 13.21 -16.14 19.60
CA LEU A 357 14.37 -17.01 19.68
C LEU A 357 15.33 -16.58 20.81
N ALA A 358 15.55 -15.28 21.00
CA ALA A 358 16.34 -14.76 22.11
C ALA A 358 15.72 -15.10 23.48
N GLY A 359 14.38 -15.01 23.59
CA GLY A 359 13.65 -15.45 24.77
C GLY A 359 13.78 -16.95 25.03
N VAL A 360 13.70 -17.79 23.99
CA VAL A 360 13.94 -19.25 24.10
C VAL A 360 15.39 -19.53 24.50
N LYS A 361 16.36 -18.88 23.86
CA LYS A 361 17.80 -19.01 24.19
C LYS A 361 18.08 -18.63 25.64
N SER A 362 17.50 -17.53 26.14
CA SER A 362 17.65 -17.11 27.53
C SER A 362 17.10 -18.15 28.50
N LYS A 363 15.91 -18.71 28.23
CA LYS A 363 15.33 -19.80 29.04
C LYS A 363 16.19 -21.07 29.02
N LEU A 364 16.74 -21.45 27.86
CA LEU A 364 17.67 -22.57 27.74
C LEU A 364 18.97 -22.33 28.51
N SER A 365 19.52 -21.11 28.44
CA SER A 365 20.71 -20.72 29.21
C SER A 365 20.45 -20.74 30.71
N ALA A 366 19.28 -20.26 31.16
CA ALA A 366 18.87 -20.34 32.56
C ALA A 366 18.74 -21.80 33.02
N GLY A 367 18.14 -22.67 32.19
CA GLY A 367 18.09 -24.11 32.45
C GLY A 367 19.47 -24.76 32.52
N ALA A 368 20.40 -24.35 31.65
CA ALA A 368 21.78 -24.83 31.67
C ALA A 368 22.53 -24.38 32.94
N ILE A 369 22.33 -23.14 33.39
CA ILE A 369 22.89 -22.64 34.66
C ILE A 369 22.33 -23.44 35.83
N VAL A 370 21.01 -23.63 35.91
CA VAL A 370 20.37 -24.45 36.96
C VAL A 370 20.91 -25.87 36.97
N LYS A 371 21.06 -26.51 35.80
CA LYS A 371 21.67 -27.85 35.67
C LYS A 371 23.13 -27.86 36.13
N ASN A 372 23.92 -26.84 35.81
CA ASN A 372 25.31 -26.77 36.26
C ASN A 372 25.40 -26.57 37.77
N THR A 373 24.53 -25.73 38.34
CA THR A 373 24.43 -25.50 39.79
C THR A 373 24.00 -26.77 40.53
N SER A 374 22.98 -27.51 40.04
CA SER A 374 22.55 -28.76 40.67
C SER A 374 23.61 -29.86 40.60
N LEU A 375 24.43 -29.87 39.55
CA LEU A 375 25.56 -30.79 39.43
C LEU A 375 26.76 -30.39 40.33
N ARG A 376 26.86 -29.13 40.75
CA ARG A 376 27.92 -28.64 41.65
C ARG A 376 27.55 -28.75 43.14
N ASP A 377 26.29 -28.61 43.49
CA ASP A 377 25.79 -28.78 44.85
C ASP A 377 25.75 -30.28 45.25
N THR A 378 26.28 -30.63 46.42
CA THR A 378 26.33 -32.02 46.89
C THR A 378 24.98 -32.60 47.27
N ASP A 379 24.10 -31.81 47.91
CA ASP A 379 22.76 -32.27 48.31
C ASP A 379 21.86 -32.43 47.08
N LEU A 380 21.85 -31.45 46.18
CA LEU A 380 21.06 -31.52 44.94
C LEU A 380 21.53 -32.65 44.02
N ARG A 381 22.84 -32.88 43.91
CA ARG A 381 23.40 -34.00 43.14
C ARG A 381 22.98 -35.33 43.76
N ALA A 382 23.08 -35.49 45.08
CA ALA A 382 22.67 -36.71 45.77
C ALA A 382 21.16 -36.98 45.58
N ARG A 383 20.30 -35.96 45.69
CA ARG A 383 18.86 -36.09 45.41
C ARG A 383 18.57 -36.43 43.95
N THR A 384 19.28 -35.81 43.02
CA THR A 384 19.15 -36.09 41.58
C THR A 384 19.58 -37.52 41.27
N GLN A 385 20.70 -37.97 41.82
CA GLN A 385 21.18 -39.36 41.69
C GLN A 385 20.21 -40.35 42.33
N ALA A 386 19.68 -40.07 43.53
CA ALA A 386 18.69 -40.92 44.19
C ALA A 386 17.38 -41.00 43.39
N TYR A 387 16.95 -39.89 42.80
CA TYR A 387 15.80 -39.84 41.89
C TYR A 387 16.03 -40.72 40.67
N TRP A 388 17.13 -40.54 39.93
CA TRP A 388 17.43 -41.34 38.75
C TRP A 388 17.69 -42.81 39.07
N ALA A 389 18.30 -43.13 40.22
CA ALA A 389 18.46 -44.51 40.67
C ALA A 389 17.11 -45.16 40.98
N ARG A 390 16.20 -44.43 41.63
CA ARG A 390 14.82 -44.89 41.86
C ARG A 390 14.06 -45.08 40.55
N GLU A 391 14.19 -44.15 39.62
CA GLU A 391 13.56 -44.25 38.29
C GLU A 391 14.07 -45.48 37.53
N VAL A 392 15.38 -45.73 37.51
CA VAL A 392 15.97 -46.92 36.88
C VAL A 392 15.48 -48.20 37.55
N MET A 393 15.36 -48.23 38.88
CA MET A 393 14.79 -49.39 39.59
C MET A 393 13.32 -49.60 39.25
N LEU A 394 12.50 -48.53 39.24
CA LEU A 394 11.08 -48.59 38.90
C LEU A 394 10.88 -49.01 37.44
N VAL A 395 11.72 -48.52 36.51
CA VAL A 395 11.69 -48.92 35.10
C VAL A 395 12.12 -50.38 34.95
N ALA A 396 13.10 -50.84 35.73
CA ALA A 396 13.50 -52.25 35.72
C ALA A 396 12.39 -53.16 36.26
N GLU A 397 11.76 -52.80 37.37
CA GLU A 397 10.60 -53.51 37.94
C GLU A 397 9.42 -53.52 36.96
N ALA A 398 9.10 -52.37 36.35
CA ALA A 398 8.08 -52.28 35.32
C ALA A 398 8.43 -53.13 34.08
N MET A 399 9.70 -53.25 33.71
CA MET A 399 10.17 -54.12 32.62
C MET A 399 10.13 -55.61 32.96
N GLU A 400 9.95 -55.98 34.24
CA GLU A 400 9.75 -57.39 34.67
C GLU A 400 8.28 -57.80 34.62
N GLU A 401 7.35 -56.84 34.60
CA GLU A 401 5.92 -57.11 34.45
C GLU A 401 5.64 -57.76 33.08
N ARG A 402 4.94 -58.90 33.09
CA ARG A 402 4.62 -59.64 31.86
C ARG A 402 3.91 -58.78 30.82
N ASP A 403 2.99 -57.94 31.25
CA ASP A 403 2.22 -57.07 30.36
C ASP A 403 3.12 -56.06 29.64
N VAL A 404 4.16 -55.55 30.32
CA VAL A 404 5.13 -54.63 29.73
C VAL A 404 6.08 -55.37 28.79
N ILE A 405 6.54 -56.57 29.15
CA ILE A 405 7.37 -57.40 28.26
C ILE A 405 6.62 -57.73 26.97
N GLU A 406 5.36 -58.14 27.09
CA GLU A 406 4.48 -58.42 25.94
C GLU A 406 4.22 -57.17 25.11
N GLY A 407 3.98 -56.02 25.75
CA GLY A 407 3.80 -54.73 25.08
C GLY A 407 5.05 -54.23 24.36
N VAL A 408 6.23 -54.38 24.96
CA VAL A 408 7.52 -54.03 24.34
C VAL A 408 7.82 -54.96 23.17
N ASN A 409 7.55 -56.26 23.32
CA ASN A 409 7.74 -57.23 22.24
C ASN A 409 6.75 -56.99 21.08
N ASP A 410 5.48 -56.68 21.34
CA ASP A 410 4.51 -56.26 20.31
C ASP A 410 4.96 -54.97 19.62
N ALA A 411 5.46 -54.00 20.37
CA ALA A 411 5.96 -52.75 19.81
C ALA A 411 7.18 -53.00 18.90
N LEU A 412 8.14 -53.81 19.32
CA LEU A 412 9.33 -54.14 18.54
C LEU A 412 9.02 -55.00 17.30
N GLN A 413 8.02 -55.87 17.36
CA GLN A 413 7.65 -56.74 16.23
C GLN A 413 6.71 -56.06 15.23
N ASN A 414 5.72 -55.30 15.70
CA ASN A 414 4.61 -54.85 14.88
C ASN A 414 4.57 -53.33 14.63
N ARG A 415 5.26 -52.50 15.44
CA ARG A 415 5.09 -51.03 15.40
C ARG A 415 6.38 -50.25 15.19
N ILE A 416 7.53 -50.78 15.59
CA ILE A 416 8.80 -50.04 15.63
C ILE A 416 9.75 -50.57 14.56
N ASP A 417 10.02 -49.74 13.54
CA ASP A 417 11.09 -49.98 12.58
C ASP A 417 12.44 -49.54 13.20
N ILE A 418 13.17 -50.51 13.74
CA ILE A 418 14.50 -50.31 14.36
C ILE A 418 15.47 -49.62 13.38
N GLN A 419 15.39 -49.92 12.08
CA GLN A 419 16.28 -49.30 11.09
C GLN A 419 15.95 -47.83 10.88
N ARG A 420 14.67 -47.46 10.92
CA ARG A 420 14.26 -46.05 10.88
C ARG A 420 14.77 -45.29 12.09
N ILE A 421 14.61 -45.84 13.30
CA ILE A 421 15.13 -45.20 14.52
C ILE A 421 16.65 -45.04 14.46
N ALA A 422 17.39 -46.04 13.99
CA ALA A 422 18.84 -45.96 13.84
C ALA A 422 19.27 -44.85 12.86
N ARG A 423 18.57 -44.70 11.73
CA ARG A 423 18.83 -43.61 10.76
C ARG A 423 18.51 -42.23 11.34
N ASP A 424 17.38 -42.10 12.03
CA ASP A 424 16.97 -40.85 12.66
C ASP A 424 17.96 -40.44 13.77
N ALA A 425 18.45 -41.41 14.55
CA ALA A 425 19.47 -41.20 15.58
C ALA A 425 20.82 -40.77 14.99
N GLU A 426 21.26 -41.40 13.91
CA GLU A 426 22.49 -41.03 13.19
C GLU A 426 22.38 -39.61 12.61
N GLN A 427 21.24 -39.27 11.99
CA GLN A 427 21.00 -37.91 11.48
C GLN A 427 20.98 -36.87 12.59
N TYR A 428 20.39 -37.18 13.75
CA TYR A 428 20.44 -36.31 14.93
C TYR A 428 21.87 -36.14 15.44
N ALA A 429 22.64 -37.22 15.55
CA ALA A 429 24.04 -37.18 15.99
C ALA A 429 24.90 -36.32 15.05
N GLN A 430 24.74 -36.45 13.74
CA GLN A 430 25.45 -35.64 12.74
C GLN A 430 25.06 -34.15 12.78
N ASN A 431 23.82 -33.82 13.16
CA ASN A 431 23.38 -32.43 13.29
C ASN A 431 23.87 -31.77 14.60
N VAL A 432 24.09 -32.56 15.66
CA VAL A 432 24.56 -32.07 16.96
C VAL A 432 26.08 -32.00 17.02
N ILE A 433 26.79 -32.93 16.37
CA ILE A 433 28.25 -32.99 16.34
C ILE A 433 28.74 -32.45 14.99
N PRO A 434 29.37 -31.27 14.92
CA PRO A 434 29.95 -30.78 13.67
C PRO A 434 31.04 -31.78 13.20
N SER A 435 30.78 -32.50 12.10
CA SER A 435 31.72 -33.46 11.52
C SER A 435 32.93 -32.72 10.94
N SER A 436 33.95 -32.49 11.76
CA SER A 436 35.27 -32.09 11.32
C SER A 436 36.09 -33.34 10.96
N ALA A 437 35.94 -33.86 9.74
CA ALA A 437 36.86 -34.87 9.22
C ALA A 437 37.43 -34.40 7.86
N PRO A 438 38.67 -33.89 7.81
CA PRO A 438 39.37 -33.73 6.54
C PRO A 438 39.83 -35.09 5.98
N PRO A 439 39.89 -35.27 4.65
CA PRO A 439 40.08 -36.58 4.02
C PRO A 439 41.52 -37.09 4.17
N SER A 440 41.68 -38.26 4.79
CA SER A 440 42.92 -39.04 4.71
C SER A 440 42.97 -39.78 3.36
N SER A 441 43.74 -39.25 2.42
CA SER A 441 44.12 -39.97 1.20
C SER A 441 45.63 -39.89 1.01
N ALA A 442 46.33 -40.97 1.38
CA ALA A 442 47.58 -41.43 0.76
C ALA A 442 48.19 -42.57 1.59
N GLY A 443 48.40 -43.73 0.98
CA GLY A 443 49.18 -44.84 1.55
C GLY A 443 48.43 -46.17 1.49
N ARG A 444 48.13 -46.66 0.28
CA ARG A 444 48.82 -47.81 -0.35
C ARG A 444 48.48 -49.15 0.30
N SER A 445 47.61 -49.90 -0.40
CA SER A 445 47.95 -51.13 -1.13
C SER A 445 48.13 -52.31 -0.19
N SER A 446 47.24 -53.30 -0.18
CA SER A 446 47.13 -54.30 -1.26
C SER A 446 46.06 -55.29 -0.77
N SER A 447 45.03 -55.54 -1.57
CA SER A 447 44.88 -56.73 -2.44
C SER A 447 44.08 -57.84 -1.80
N HIS A 448 42.98 -58.18 -2.48
CA HIS A 448 42.43 -59.54 -2.64
C HIS A 448 41.83 -60.20 -1.38
N GLY A 449 40.69 -60.87 -1.43
CA GLY A 449 39.84 -61.27 -2.53
C GLY A 449 38.63 -61.99 -1.92
N SER A 450 37.54 -61.93 -2.66
CA SER A 450 36.30 -62.71 -2.55
C SER A 450 36.43 -64.12 -1.95
N SER A 451 35.46 -64.49 -1.11
CA SER A 451 34.47 -65.57 -1.34
C SER A 451 34.13 -66.38 -0.07
N GLN A 452 32.82 -66.46 0.19
CA GLN A 452 32.08 -67.61 0.71
C GLN A 452 32.49 -68.22 2.07
N THR A 453 31.56 -68.20 3.03
CA THR A 453 30.82 -69.38 3.58
C THR A 453 30.36 -69.09 5.03
N THR A 454 29.05 -69.07 5.25
CA THR A 454 28.32 -69.08 6.56
C THR A 454 28.56 -70.41 7.33
N PRO A 455 28.09 -70.67 8.58
CA PRO A 455 27.50 -69.83 9.64
C PRO A 455 27.99 -70.16 11.10
N VAL A 456 27.40 -69.47 12.09
CA VAL A 456 27.27 -69.79 13.54
C VAL A 456 28.46 -69.50 14.48
N GLN A 457 28.33 -68.45 15.30
CA GLN A 457 28.63 -68.51 16.75
C GLN A 457 27.98 -67.34 17.54
N PRO A 458 27.65 -67.54 18.84
CA PRO A 458 26.66 -66.76 19.59
C PRO A 458 27.23 -65.60 20.44
N GLN A 459 26.30 -64.81 21.00
CA GLN A 459 26.40 -63.61 21.84
C GLN A 459 27.56 -63.53 22.86
N PRO A 460 28.07 -62.30 23.18
CA PRO A 460 28.92 -62.08 24.35
C PRO A 460 28.06 -61.79 25.60
N GLN A 461 28.28 -62.59 26.65
CA GLN A 461 27.79 -62.35 28.01
C GLN A 461 28.47 -61.12 28.63
N VAL A 462 27.69 -60.24 29.27
CA VAL A 462 28.21 -59.22 30.19
C VAL A 462 28.06 -59.74 31.62
N VAL A 463 29.20 -60.07 32.22
CA VAL A 463 29.36 -60.49 33.62
C VAL A 463 29.31 -59.27 34.53
N VAL A 464 28.44 -59.28 35.55
CA VAL A 464 28.50 -58.34 36.68
C VAL A 464 28.67 -59.14 37.97
N SER A 465 29.87 -59.10 38.52
CA SER A 465 30.24 -59.74 39.80
C SER A 465 29.65 -58.99 40.99
N ARG A 466 28.97 -59.70 41.90
CA ARG A 466 28.58 -59.23 43.24
C ARG A 466 29.74 -59.38 44.22
N SER A 467 30.10 -58.32 44.96
CA SER A 467 30.86 -58.44 46.21
C SER A 467 29.95 -58.16 47.41
N THR A 468 29.92 -59.11 48.35
CA THR A 468 29.20 -59.10 49.62
C THR A 468 29.81 -58.14 50.66
N THR A 469 28.94 -57.53 51.46
CA THR A 469 29.21 -56.70 52.65
C THR A 469 29.73 -57.52 53.85
N PRO A 470 30.18 -56.88 54.96
CA PRO A 470 29.31 -56.90 56.14
C PRO A 470 29.33 -55.65 57.05
N VAL A 471 28.35 -55.68 57.95
CA VAL A 471 27.81 -54.70 58.90
C VAL A 471 28.73 -54.38 60.09
N ALA A 472 28.69 -53.13 60.59
CA ALA A 472 28.94 -52.79 61.99
C ALA A 472 28.02 -51.66 62.47
N ALA A 473 27.41 -51.89 63.64
CA ALA A 473 26.35 -51.09 64.26
C ALA A 473 26.88 -49.87 65.05
N GLY A 474 26.03 -48.87 65.27
CA GLY A 474 26.32 -47.83 66.27
C GLY A 474 25.38 -46.61 66.29
N ASN A 475 24.34 -46.70 67.14
CA ASN A 475 23.69 -45.63 67.91
C ASN A 475 23.04 -44.38 67.25
N LYS A 476 21.70 -44.41 67.33
CA LYS A 476 20.78 -43.37 67.86
C LYS A 476 21.28 -41.92 67.96
N ALA A 477 20.53 -40.98 67.35
CA ALA A 477 19.72 -40.00 68.10
C ALA A 477 18.85 -39.10 67.19
N THR A 478 17.56 -39.05 67.52
CA THR A 478 16.63 -37.90 67.51
C THR A 478 16.20 -37.20 66.21
N LYS A 479 14.90 -37.41 65.92
CA LYS A 479 13.94 -36.54 65.23
C LYS A 479 14.11 -35.05 65.55
N ARG A 480 13.89 -34.20 64.54
CA ARG A 480 12.89 -33.13 64.60
C ARG A 480 12.40 -32.77 63.19
N LYS A 481 11.18 -32.21 63.21
CA LYS A 481 10.29 -31.81 62.11
C LYS A 481 10.98 -31.10 60.95
#